data_AF-A0A6N9P1J6-F1
#
_entry.id   AF-A0A6N9P1J6-F1
#
_cell.length_a   1.000
_cell.length_b   1.000
_cell.length_c   1.000
_cell.angle_alpha   90.00
_cell.angle_beta   90.00
_cell.angle_gamma   90.00
#
_symmetry.space_group_name_H-M   'P 1'
#
loop_
_entity.id
_entity.type
_entity.pdbx_description
1 polymer ?
#
loop_
_entity_poly.entity_id
_entity_poly.type
_entity_poly.pdbx_seq_one_letter_code
_entity_poly.pdbx_strand_id
1 'polypeptide(L)'
;MTEREMYDYLVKAGMTPAGACGALGNIQAESGAIANNLQNSYEKKLGYTDAAYTAAVDSGTYTGFDTDRAGYGLCQWTYPARKKNLRLFAKHAGKSIGDAEMQLGFFLKELRESFPAVLAVLKTAKTVREASDAMLLKFERPADQSKQNCERRAKLGQEYFDMFAGKTGEAINKTDDFCELPQGKKENSVNKKPILYLQTDKRWASKPYRVKGENSTIGDSGCGPTAAAMLLSTLTGKNITPEDACKWSVDHGYKALGNGTYYAYFAPQFAAYGIKCWQLNWVNAYHNPKATSFDETVKYLKQGYYAIALMKKGTWTGGGHFVVLWWADGKVRINDPASTRDNRVNGNLATFKNEAAYFWIVDAREYNNSGKLVDGSMAEVKPEDVPQAAPGVTAERKATGAAKSFDKKLAGTYAVTAGSGLHIRNVAGSKTGSMVVLPCGTKVRNYGYYTEVNGVKWLYIQVTYQGVKYTGFSSGAYLKKV
;
A
#
# COMPACT_ATOMS: atom_id res chain seq x y z
N MET A 1 8.11 -13.32 12.76
CA MET A 1 8.06 -13.73 11.35
C MET A 1 7.16 -12.78 10.57
N THR A 2 7.51 -12.50 9.32
CA THR A 2 6.66 -11.84 8.33
C THR A 2 5.72 -12.84 7.67
N GLU A 3 4.65 -12.39 7.03
CA GLU A 3 3.69 -13.25 6.29
C GLU A 3 4.38 -14.09 5.20
N ARG A 4 5.42 -13.55 4.55
CA ARG A 4 6.23 -14.30 3.57
C ARG A 4 7.03 -15.42 4.22
N GLU A 5 7.66 -15.16 5.37
CA GLU A 5 8.38 -16.20 6.11
C GLU A 5 7.43 -17.30 6.58
N MET A 6 6.20 -16.94 6.98
CA MET A 6 5.17 -17.93 7.33
C MET A 6 4.77 -18.78 6.13
N TYR A 7 4.57 -18.17 4.96
CA TYR A 7 4.32 -18.89 3.71
C TYR A 7 5.47 -19.86 3.37
N ASP A 8 6.71 -19.37 3.35
CA ASP A 8 7.87 -20.18 3.01
C ASP A 8 8.07 -21.31 4.01
N TYR A 9 7.79 -21.09 5.30
CA TYR A 9 7.82 -22.12 6.34
C TYR A 9 6.81 -23.23 6.08
N LEU A 10 5.57 -22.88 5.69
CA LEU A 10 4.51 -23.85 5.38
C LEU A 10 4.78 -24.63 4.09
N VAL A 11 5.30 -23.96 3.05
CA VAL A 11 5.73 -24.63 1.81
C VAL A 11 6.91 -25.56 2.08
N LYS A 12 7.90 -25.13 2.86
CA LYS A 12 9.03 -25.98 3.28
C LYS A 12 8.57 -27.20 4.10
N ALA A 13 7.46 -27.09 4.81
CA ALA A 13 6.83 -28.20 5.51
C ALA A 13 6.05 -29.17 4.56
N GLY A 14 6.06 -28.90 3.26
CA GLY A 14 5.53 -29.76 2.21
C GLY A 14 4.11 -29.42 1.75
N MET A 15 3.57 -28.26 2.10
CA MET A 15 2.29 -27.78 1.55
C MET A 15 2.44 -27.30 0.10
N THR A 16 1.40 -27.44 -0.72
CA THR A 16 1.37 -26.76 -2.02
C THR A 16 1.30 -25.25 -1.81
N PRO A 17 1.64 -24.43 -2.82
CA PRO A 17 1.44 -22.99 -2.72
C PRO A 17 -0.01 -22.62 -2.39
N ALA A 18 -0.98 -23.31 -3.01
CA ALA A 18 -2.40 -23.14 -2.71
C ALA A 18 -2.74 -23.57 -1.28
N GLY A 19 -2.16 -24.68 -0.81
CA GLY A 19 -2.25 -25.16 0.57
C GLY A 19 -1.76 -24.15 1.59
N ALA A 20 -0.51 -23.70 1.45
CA ALA A 20 0.10 -22.72 2.35
C ALA A 20 -0.71 -21.41 2.40
N CYS A 21 -1.15 -20.91 1.25
CA CYS A 21 -1.96 -19.69 1.17
C CYS A 21 -3.38 -19.88 1.74
N GLY A 22 -3.99 -21.06 1.59
CA GLY A 22 -5.27 -21.37 2.24
C GLY A 22 -5.18 -21.42 3.78
N ALA A 23 -4.07 -21.92 4.31
CA ALA A 23 -3.78 -21.86 5.74
C ALA A 23 -3.55 -20.42 6.23
N LEU A 24 -2.73 -19.64 5.52
CA LEU A 24 -2.48 -18.23 5.85
C LEU A 24 -3.74 -17.37 5.77
N GLY A 25 -4.63 -17.61 4.80
CA GLY A 25 -5.91 -16.92 4.72
C GLY A 25 -6.78 -17.10 5.96
N ASN A 26 -6.71 -18.28 6.60
CA ASN A 26 -7.39 -18.53 7.87
C ASN A 26 -6.67 -17.86 9.05
N ILE A 27 -5.33 -17.98 9.14
CA ILE A 27 -4.52 -17.28 10.16
C ILE A 27 -4.73 -15.76 10.12
N GLN A 28 -4.85 -15.19 8.92
CA GLN A 28 -5.16 -13.77 8.74
C GLN A 28 -6.56 -13.41 9.27
N ALA A 29 -7.54 -14.27 9.05
CA ALA A 29 -8.89 -14.07 9.54
C ALA A 29 -8.99 -14.19 11.07
N GLU A 30 -8.14 -15.01 11.69
CA GLU A 30 -8.13 -15.24 13.13
C GLU A 30 -7.41 -14.13 13.91
N SER A 31 -6.20 -13.76 13.51
CA SER A 31 -5.37 -12.83 14.29
C SER A 31 -4.73 -11.71 13.49
N GLY A 32 -5.01 -11.60 12.20
CA GLY A 32 -4.24 -10.74 11.29
C GLY A 32 -2.79 -11.20 11.16
N ALA A 33 -2.53 -12.50 11.34
CA ALA A 33 -1.20 -13.11 11.38
C ALA A 33 -0.30 -12.55 12.50
N ILE A 34 -0.89 -12.14 13.63
CA ILE A 34 -0.20 -11.62 14.80
C ILE A 34 -0.11 -12.72 15.87
N ALA A 35 1.12 -13.18 16.15
CA ALA A 35 1.37 -14.32 17.04
C ALA A 35 1.17 -14.03 18.53
N ASN A 36 1.20 -12.76 18.96
CA ASN A 36 0.94 -12.38 20.35
C ASN A 36 -0.47 -11.83 20.58
N ASN A 37 -1.37 -11.96 19.60
CA ASN A 37 -2.71 -11.40 19.71
C ASN A 37 -3.57 -12.19 20.70
N LEU A 38 -4.03 -11.50 21.75
CA LEU A 38 -5.06 -11.92 22.67
C LEU A 38 -6.42 -11.45 22.11
N GLN A 39 -7.41 -12.34 22.13
CA GLN A 39 -8.75 -11.99 21.69
C GLN A 39 -9.28 -10.72 22.40
N ASN A 40 -9.68 -9.70 21.63
CA ASN A 40 -10.05 -8.37 22.16
C ASN A 40 -11.09 -8.38 23.29
N SER A 41 -12.07 -9.31 23.26
CA SER A 41 -13.07 -9.45 24.32
C SER A 41 -12.47 -9.85 25.68
N TYR A 42 -11.28 -10.46 25.66
CA TYR A 42 -10.54 -10.91 26.84
C TYR A 42 -9.47 -9.93 27.30
N GLU A 43 -8.99 -9.01 26.46
CA GLU A 43 -8.09 -7.93 26.90
C GLU A 43 -8.71 -7.14 28.08
N LYS A 44 -9.98 -6.72 27.92
CA LYS A 44 -10.72 -6.00 28.97
C LYS A 44 -11.10 -6.88 30.15
N LYS A 45 -11.43 -8.16 29.90
CA LYS A 45 -11.86 -9.10 30.95
C LYS A 45 -10.72 -9.54 31.86
N LEU A 46 -9.53 -9.71 31.28
CA LEU A 46 -8.33 -10.16 31.98
C LEU A 46 -7.44 -8.99 32.42
N GLY A 47 -7.67 -7.78 31.90
CA GLY A 47 -6.91 -6.58 32.25
C GLY A 47 -5.51 -6.57 31.64
N TYR A 48 -5.33 -7.18 30.46
CA TYR A 48 -4.05 -7.25 29.78
C TYR A 48 -4.15 -6.70 28.35
N THR A 49 -3.05 -6.10 27.89
CA THR A 49 -2.77 -5.95 26.45
C THR A 49 -2.17 -7.24 25.90
N ASP A 50 -2.22 -7.44 24.58
CA ASP A 50 -1.50 -8.51 23.85
C ASP A 50 -0.09 -8.79 24.40
N ALA A 51 0.73 -7.74 24.50
CA ALA A 51 2.12 -7.83 24.95
C ALA A 51 2.24 -8.16 26.44
N ALA A 52 1.42 -7.54 27.29
CA ALA A 52 1.46 -7.76 28.73
C ALA A 52 0.97 -9.18 29.09
N TYR A 53 -0.07 -9.68 28.41
CA TYR A 53 -0.55 -11.04 28.57
C TYR A 53 0.53 -12.05 28.19
N THR A 54 1.15 -11.87 27.02
CA THR A 54 2.24 -12.74 26.54
C THR A 54 3.41 -12.79 27.53
N ALA A 55 3.86 -11.61 28.01
CA ALA A 55 4.94 -11.53 28.99
C ALA A 55 4.56 -12.19 30.34
N ALA A 56 3.30 -12.06 30.76
CA ALA A 56 2.81 -12.68 31.99
C ALA A 56 2.75 -14.21 31.89
N VAL A 57 2.35 -14.74 30.72
CA VAL A 57 2.38 -16.18 30.45
C VAL A 57 3.82 -16.70 30.38
N ASP A 58 4.70 -16.01 29.66
CA ASP A 58 6.11 -16.40 29.51
C ASP A 58 6.87 -16.41 30.84
N SER A 59 6.62 -15.42 31.69
CA SER A 59 7.21 -15.32 33.04
C SER A 59 6.57 -16.28 34.05
N GLY A 60 5.44 -16.89 33.71
CA GLY A 60 4.66 -17.74 34.61
C GLY A 60 3.88 -16.97 35.69
N THR A 61 3.86 -15.64 35.65
CA THR A 61 3.05 -14.81 36.57
C THR A 61 1.56 -14.92 36.28
N TYR A 62 1.18 -15.23 35.03
CA TYR A 62 -0.18 -15.61 34.66
C TYR A 62 -0.31 -17.12 34.46
N THR A 63 -0.99 -17.79 35.39
CA THR A 63 -1.17 -19.26 35.39
C THR A 63 -2.46 -19.73 34.72
N GLY A 64 -3.33 -18.80 34.33
CA GLY A 64 -4.65 -19.07 33.76
C GLY A 64 -4.68 -19.42 32.27
N PHE A 65 -3.53 -19.40 31.57
CA PHE A 65 -3.46 -19.56 30.10
C PHE A 65 -4.21 -20.80 29.60
N ASP A 66 -4.07 -21.92 30.30
CA ASP A 66 -4.65 -23.19 29.88
C ASP A 66 -6.18 -23.21 30.01
N THR A 67 -6.79 -22.35 30.83
CA THR A 67 -8.21 -22.48 31.24
C THR A 67 -9.05 -21.22 31.05
N ASP A 68 -8.44 -20.07 30.74
CA ASP A 68 -9.14 -18.79 30.58
C ASP A 68 -10.12 -18.73 29.38
N ARG A 69 -9.98 -19.67 28.43
CA ARG A 69 -10.74 -19.77 27.17
C ARG A 69 -10.56 -18.57 26.23
N ALA A 70 -9.58 -17.70 26.47
CA ALA A 70 -9.26 -16.59 25.57
C ALA A 70 -8.56 -17.12 24.32
N GLY A 71 -8.99 -16.66 23.13
CA GLY A 71 -8.25 -16.92 21.90
C GLY A 71 -6.87 -16.28 21.94
N TYR A 72 -5.85 -17.02 21.50
CA TYR A 72 -4.47 -16.52 21.52
C TYR A 72 -3.70 -16.95 20.27
N GLY A 73 -2.89 -16.03 19.73
CA GLY A 73 -1.89 -16.29 18.69
C GLY A 73 -2.45 -16.52 17.28
N LEU A 74 -1.61 -17.06 16.40
CA LEU A 74 -1.84 -17.19 14.95
C LEU A 74 -3.17 -17.85 14.59
N CYS A 75 -3.53 -18.93 15.29
CA CYS A 75 -4.76 -19.69 15.05
C CYS A 75 -5.83 -19.44 16.12
N GLN A 76 -5.71 -18.36 16.91
CA GLN A 76 -6.62 -18.05 18.02
C GLN A 76 -6.98 -19.28 18.88
N TRP A 77 -5.97 -20.01 19.38
CA TRP A 77 -6.20 -21.22 20.16
C TRP A 77 -7.03 -20.92 21.42
N THR A 78 -8.23 -21.47 21.50
CA THR A 78 -9.22 -21.22 22.58
C THR A 78 -9.48 -22.43 23.47
N TYR A 79 -9.34 -23.65 22.93
CA TYR A 79 -9.70 -24.87 23.66
C TYR A 79 -8.64 -25.22 24.72
N PRO A 80 -9.03 -25.52 25.99
CA PRO A 80 -8.07 -25.69 27.09
C PRO A 80 -6.93 -26.67 26.82
N ALA A 81 -7.23 -27.84 26.24
CA ALA A 81 -6.21 -28.83 25.92
C ALA A 81 -5.22 -28.34 24.85
N ARG A 82 -5.70 -27.60 23.83
CA ARG A 82 -4.85 -27.05 22.78
C ARG A 82 -3.97 -25.92 23.31
N LYS A 83 -4.51 -25.04 24.17
CA LYS A 83 -3.74 -24.00 24.86
C LYS A 83 -2.65 -24.60 25.74
N LYS A 84 -2.99 -25.59 26.57
CA LYS A 84 -1.99 -26.31 27.38
C LYS A 84 -0.86 -26.90 26.51
N ASN A 85 -1.21 -27.54 25.39
CA ASN A 85 -0.23 -28.13 24.48
C ASN A 85 0.65 -27.06 23.81
N LEU A 86 0.08 -25.91 23.40
CA LEU A 86 0.83 -24.78 22.87
C LEU A 86 1.84 -24.25 23.90
N ARG A 87 1.40 -24.01 25.13
CA ARG A 87 2.27 -23.52 26.21
C ARG A 87 3.39 -24.50 26.53
N LEU A 88 3.09 -25.80 26.59
CA LEU A 88 4.10 -26.84 26.80
C LEU A 88 5.09 -26.93 25.63
N PHE A 89 4.61 -26.78 24.40
CA PHE A 89 5.46 -26.75 23.20
C PHE A 89 6.42 -25.55 23.23
N ALA A 90 5.91 -24.35 23.57
CA ALA A 90 6.73 -23.15 23.76
C ALA A 90 7.79 -23.32 24.86
N LYS A 91 7.37 -23.86 26.02
CA LYS A 91 8.27 -24.13 27.15
C LYS A 91 9.37 -25.11 26.79
N HIS A 92 9.04 -26.20 26.08
CA HIS A 92 10.02 -27.19 25.65
C HIS A 92 11.01 -26.62 24.61
N ALA A 93 10.54 -25.73 23.73
CA ALA A 93 11.38 -25.04 22.75
C ALA A 93 12.26 -23.94 23.37
N GLY A 94 12.03 -23.54 24.63
CA GLY A 94 12.71 -22.41 25.26
C GLY A 94 12.41 -21.09 24.57
N LYS A 95 11.20 -20.94 24.01
CA LYS A 95 10.76 -19.77 23.24
C LYS A 95 9.56 -19.11 23.90
N SER A 96 9.40 -17.81 23.65
CA SER A 96 8.18 -17.08 24.01
C SER A 96 6.97 -17.74 23.39
N ILE A 97 5.87 -17.81 24.14
CA ILE A 97 4.60 -18.31 23.63
C ILE A 97 4.04 -17.45 22.49
N GLY A 98 4.46 -16.19 22.38
CA GLY A 98 4.13 -15.27 21.29
C GLY A 98 5.08 -15.32 20.09
N ASP A 99 6.04 -16.25 20.07
CA ASP A 99 6.95 -16.43 18.92
C ASP A 99 6.23 -17.09 17.74
N ALA A 100 6.23 -16.42 16.58
CA ALA A 100 5.50 -16.86 15.41
C ALA A 100 6.04 -18.17 14.79
N GLU A 101 7.36 -18.40 14.82
CA GLU A 101 7.96 -19.61 14.26
C GLU A 101 7.65 -20.82 15.14
N MET A 102 7.74 -20.63 16.46
CA MET A 102 7.30 -21.61 17.44
C MET A 102 5.81 -21.95 17.25
N GLN A 103 4.94 -20.95 17.10
CA GLN A 103 3.51 -21.19 16.88
C GLN A 103 3.22 -21.93 15.57
N LEU A 104 3.94 -21.63 14.48
CA LEU A 104 3.83 -22.40 13.24
C LEU A 104 4.36 -23.83 13.38
N GLY A 105 5.42 -24.03 14.16
CA GLY A 105 5.89 -25.37 14.54
C GLY A 105 4.81 -26.17 15.27
N PHE A 106 4.12 -25.54 16.22
CA PHE A 106 3.00 -26.15 16.94
C PHE A 106 1.81 -26.43 16.01
N PHE A 107 1.45 -25.47 15.15
CA PHE A 107 0.41 -25.64 14.12
C PHE A 107 0.68 -26.88 13.24
N LEU A 108 1.91 -27.04 12.73
CA LEU A 108 2.29 -28.22 11.94
C LEU A 108 2.26 -29.51 12.75
N LYS A 109 2.60 -29.48 14.05
CA LYS A 109 2.48 -30.63 14.95
C LYS A 109 1.01 -31.05 15.08
N GLU A 110 0.10 -30.11 15.33
CA GLU A 110 -1.33 -30.41 15.40
C GLU A 110 -1.88 -30.94 14.07
N LEU A 111 -1.48 -30.35 12.94
CA LEU A 111 -1.87 -30.85 11.63
C LEU A 111 -1.43 -32.30 11.39
N ARG A 112 -0.23 -32.68 11.85
CA ARG A 112 0.27 -34.06 11.70
C ARG A 112 -0.43 -35.05 12.63
N GLU A 113 -0.67 -34.66 13.88
CA GLU A 113 -1.10 -35.59 14.94
C GLU A 113 -2.62 -35.63 15.10
N SER A 114 -3.28 -34.47 14.96
CA SER A 114 -4.69 -34.29 15.30
C SER A 114 -5.56 -34.00 14.08
N PHE A 115 -5.00 -33.42 13.01
CA PHE A 115 -5.74 -33.04 11.80
C PHE A 115 -5.11 -33.56 10.49
N PRO A 116 -4.73 -34.85 10.40
CA PRO A 116 -4.02 -35.38 9.24
C PRO A 116 -4.81 -35.26 7.93
N ALA A 117 -6.15 -35.28 8.00
CA ALA A 117 -7.00 -35.05 6.84
C ALA A 117 -6.93 -33.61 6.32
N VAL A 118 -6.75 -32.62 7.20
CA VAL A 118 -6.53 -31.21 6.79
C VAL A 118 -5.15 -31.08 6.17
N LEU A 119 -4.13 -31.67 6.82
CA LEU A 119 -2.77 -31.68 6.29
C LEU A 119 -2.71 -32.30 4.89
N ALA A 120 -3.39 -33.42 4.66
CA ALA A 120 -3.45 -34.06 3.36
C ALA A 120 -3.98 -33.11 2.27
N VAL A 121 -5.04 -32.36 2.55
CA VAL A 121 -5.55 -31.33 1.64
C VAL A 121 -4.53 -30.22 1.44
N LEU A 122 -3.93 -29.67 2.50
CA LEU A 122 -2.92 -28.61 2.36
C LEU A 122 -1.68 -29.05 1.55
N LYS A 123 -1.36 -30.34 1.52
CA LYS A 123 -0.26 -30.91 0.73
C LYS A 123 -0.63 -31.25 -0.72
N THR A 124 -1.91 -31.21 -1.10
CA THR A 124 -2.37 -31.65 -2.43
C THR A 124 -3.29 -30.66 -3.13
N ALA A 125 -3.82 -29.67 -2.42
CA ALA A 125 -4.80 -28.71 -2.93
C ALA A 125 -4.26 -27.98 -4.16
N LYS A 126 -5.10 -27.89 -5.20
CA LYS A 126 -4.79 -27.17 -6.44
C LYS A 126 -5.29 -25.73 -6.40
N THR A 127 -6.27 -25.45 -5.55
CA THR A 127 -6.87 -24.12 -5.41
C THR A 127 -6.80 -23.64 -3.97
N VAL A 128 -6.67 -22.34 -3.79
CA VAL A 128 -6.67 -21.74 -2.44
C VAL A 128 -8.00 -21.97 -1.74
N ARG A 129 -9.10 -22.00 -2.50
CA ARG A 129 -10.43 -22.26 -1.97
C ARG A 129 -10.53 -23.63 -1.30
N GLU A 130 -10.04 -24.68 -1.95
CA GLU A 130 -10.00 -26.04 -1.40
C GLU A 130 -9.22 -26.10 -0.08
N ALA A 131 -8.03 -25.50 -0.06
CA ALA A 131 -7.17 -25.46 1.13
C ALA A 131 -7.80 -24.64 2.28
N SER A 132 -8.34 -23.47 1.96
CA SER A 132 -8.97 -22.57 2.93
C SER A 132 -10.22 -23.18 3.56
N ASP A 133 -11.05 -23.84 2.77
CA ASP A 133 -12.28 -24.48 3.27
C ASP A 133 -11.95 -25.65 4.19
N ALA A 134 -10.92 -26.45 3.87
CA ALA A 134 -10.44 -27.51 4.76
C ALA A 134 -9.94 -26.96 6.11
N MET A 135 -9.19 -25.86 6.10
CA MET A 135 -8.76 -25.19 7.33
C MET A 135 -9.95 -24.65 8.13
N LEU A 136 -10.87 -23.92 7.50
CA LEU A 136 -12.02 -23.33 8.19
C LEU A 136 -12.91 -24.41 8.80
N LEU A 137 -13.32 -25.40 8.01
CA LEU A 137 -14.36 -26.36 8.39
C LEU A 137 -13.85 -27.48 9.30
N LYS A 138 -12.55 -27.75 9.33
CA LYS A 138 -12.00 -28.92 10.03
C LYS A 138 -10.90 -28.60 11.05
N PHE A 139 -10.18 -27.48 10.90
CA PHE A 139 -9.16 -27.06 11.85
C PHE A 139 -9.67 -25.94 12.78
N GLU A 140 -10.13 -24.81 12.23
CA GLU A 140 -10.58 -23.66 13.03
C GLU A 140 -11.96 -23.85 13.63
N ARG A 141 -12.91 -24.35 12.83
CA ARG A 141 -14.30 -24.60 13.21
C ARG A 141 -14.95 -23.43 13.97
N PRO A 142 -14.90 -22.20 13.43
CA PRO A 142 -15.55 -21.04 14.06
C PRO A 142 -17.07 -21.25 14.14
N ALA A 143 -17.76 -20.42 14.91
CA ALA A 143 -19.22 -20.47 15.00
C ALA A 143 -19.90 -20.30 13.62
N ASP A 144 -19.37 -19.40 12.78
CA ASP A 144 -19.83 -19.21 11.41
C ASP A 144 -19.04 -20.07 10.43
N GLN A 145 -19.61 -21.18 9.99
CA GLN A 145 -19.06 -22.06 8.95
C GLN A 145 -19.82 -21.94 7.62
N SER A 146 -20.50 -20.81 7.40
CA SER A 146 -21.27 -20.58 6.19
C SER A 146 -20.39 -20.56 4.93
N LYS A 147 -21.02 -20.83 3.78
CA LYS A 147 -20.38 -20.70 2.47
C LYS A 147 -19.79 -19.30 2.26
N GLN A 148 -20.45 -18.28 2.79
CA GLN A 148 -20.02 -16.88 2.69
C GLN A 148 -18.74 -16.62 3.49
N ASN A 149 -18.60 -17.22 4.68
CA ASN A 149 -17.36 -17.13 5.45
C ASN A 149 -16.22 -17.94 4.81
N CYS A 150 -16.53 -19.09 4.24
CA CYS A 150 -15.59 -19.88 3.43
C CYS A 150 -15.05 -19.04 2.24
N GLU A 151 -15.93 -18.39 1.49
CA GLU A 151 -15.57 -17.47 0.39
C GLU A 151 -14.67 -16.32 0.88
N ARG A 152 -15.04 -15.70 2.00
CA ARG A 152 -14.28 -14.59 2.58
C ARG A 152 -12.86 -15.01 2.97
N ARG A 153 -12.69 -16.13 3.67
CA ARG A 153 -11.35 -16.61 4.08
C ARG A 153 -10.52 -17.12 2.92
N ALA A 154 -11.17 -17.77 1.94
CA ALA A 154 -10.50 -18.17 0.71
C ALA A 154 -9.99 -16.97 -0.08
N LYS A 155 -10.72 -15.84 -0.08
CA LYS A 155 -10.25 -14.60 -0.70
C LYS A 155 -8.99 -14.05 -0.02
N LEU A 156 -8.93 -14.06 1.31
CA LEU A 156 -7.70 -13.69 2.05
C LEU A 156 -6.53 -14.60 1.70
N GLY A 157 -6.79 -15.90 1.56
CA GLY A 157 -5.77 -16.84 1.07
C GLY A 157 -5.38 -16.56 -0.38
N GLN A 158 -6.32 -16.21 -1.25
CA GLN A 158 -6.06 -15.90 -2.65
C GLN A 158 -5.18 -14.65 -2.77
N GLU A 159 -5.38 -13.65 -1.91
CA GLU A 159 -4.48 -12.50 -1.80
C GLU A 159 -3.03 -12.95 -1.52
N TYR A 160 -2.82 -13.87 -0.57
CA TYR A 160 -1.50 -14.47 -0.34
C TYR A 160 -0.97 -15.26 -1.53
N PHE A 161 -1.82 -16.01 -2.21
CA PHE A 161 -1.42 -16.80 -3.38
C PHE A 161 -0.99 -15.92 -4.54
N ASP A 162 -1.74 -14.86 -4.81
CA ASP A 162 -1.42 -13.87 -5.83
C ASP A 162 -0.12 -13.12 -5.47
N MET A 163 0.12 -12.90 -4.18
CA MET A 163 1.35 -12.27 -3.68
C MET A 163 2.58 -13.19 -3.73
N PHE A 164 2.44 -14.48 -3.41
CA PHE A 164 3.58 -15.37 -3.12
C PHE A 164 3.77 -16.53 -4.11
N ALA A 165 2.69 -17.04 -4.70
CA ALA A 165 2.65 -18.25 -5.53
C ALA A 165 2.38 -17.98 -7.01
N GLY A 166 1.71 -16.87 -7.35
CA GLY A 166 1.35 -16.50 -8.73
C GLY A 166 2.53 -16.15 -9.65
N LYS A 167 3.78 -16.24 -9.18
CA LYS A 167 5.01 -15.95 -9.95
C LYS A 167 5.88 -17.17 -10.26
N THR A 168 5.46 -18.38 -9.89
CA THR A 168 6.23 -19.64 -10.10
C THR A 168 5.62 -20.63 -11.09
N GLY A 169 4.52 -20.27 -11.77
CA GLY A 169 3.75 -21.18 -12.64
C GLY A 169 4.30 -21.43 -14.06
N GLU A 170 5.36 -20.74 -14.51
CA GLU A 170 5.87 -20.88 -15.89
C GLU A 170 7.09 -21.82 -16.04
N ALA A 171 7.57 -22.44 -14.97
CA ALA A 171 8.75 -23.31 -15.02
C ALA A 171 8.50 -24.70 -14.44
N ILE A 172 7.54 -25.45 -15.00
CA ILE A 172 7.45 -26.90 -14.79
C ILE A 172 6.91 -27.56 -16.05
N ASN A 173 7.79 -27.68 -17.05
CA ASN A 173 7.75 -28.72 -18.08
C ASN A 173 9.19 -28.93 -18.55
N LYS A 174 9.91 -29.83 -17.88
CA LYS A 174 10.83 -30.81 -18.48
C LYS A 174 11.46 -31.68 -17.39
N THR A 175 11.50 -32.96 -17.70
CA THR A 175 11.96 -34.09 -16.91
C THR A 175 13.49 -34.18 -16.89
N ASP A 176 13.98 -34.88 -15.87
CA ASP A 176 15.28 -35.56 -15.71
C ASP A 176 16.54 -34.68 -15.62
N ASP A 177 17.18 -34.60 -14.44
CA ASP A 177 18.34 -35.43 -14.08
C ASP A 177 18.94 -34.99 -12.71
N PHE A 178 19.57 -35.92 -12.00
CA PHE A 178 20.10 -35.77 -10.65
C PHE A 178 21.55 -35.24 -10.70
N CYS A 179 21.85 -34.01 -10.24
CA CYS A 179 23.07 -33.69 -9.47
C CYS A 179 23.21 -32.19 -9.10
N GLU A 180 23.72 -31.99 -7.88
CA GLU A 180 24.28 -30.78 -7.27
C GLU A 180 23.37 -29.60 -6.90
N LEU A 181 23.39 -29.32 -5.58
CA LEU A 181 22.85 -28.15 -4.93
C LEU A 181 23.53 -26.87 -5.47
N PRO A 182 22.78 -25.84 -5.93
CA PRO A 182 23.28 -24.48 -5.92
C PRO A 182 23.01 -23.89 -4.52
N GLN A 183 24.09 -23.74 -3.76
CA GLN A 183 24.16 -22.80 -2.64
C GLN A 183 23.73 -21.40 -3.11
N GLY A 184 22.82 -20.75 -2.39
CA GLY A 184 22.55 -19.32 -2.58
C GLY A 184 21.13 -18.87 -2.30
N LYS A 185 20.72 -18.88 -1.02
CA LYS A 185 19.60 -18.05 -0.55
C LYS A 185 19.90 -16.58 -0.85
N LYS A 186 18.97 -15.84 -1.46
CA LYS A 186 18.89 -14.39 -1.24
C LYS A 186 17.70 -14.11 -0.33
N GLU A 187 18.01 -13.77 0.91
CA GLU A 187 17.16 -12.99 1.83
C GLU A 187 16.45 -11.85 1.09
N ASN A 188 15.33 -11.35 1.63
CA ASN A 188 14.70 -10.10 1.21
C ASN A 188 15.74 -8.97 1.17
N SER A 189 16.37 -8.78 0.01
CA SER A 189 17.46 -7.84 -0.15
C SER A 189 16.88 -6.43 -0.09
N VAL A 190 17.55 -5.56 0.67
CA VAL A 190 17.32 -4.11 0.66
C VAL A 190 17.10 -3.64 -0.78
N ASN A 191 16.06 -2.84 -1.01
CA ASN A 191 15.83 -2.27 -2.33
C ASN A 191 17.08 -1.54 -2.83
N LYS A 192 17.33 -1.61 -4.13
CA LYS A 192 18.47 -0.91 -4.74
C LYS A 192 18.29 0.59 -4.54
N LYS A 193 19.36 1.32 -4.25
CA LYS A 193 19.32 2.79 -4.17
C LYS A 193 19.08 3.36 -5.59
N PRO A 194 18.04 4.18 -5.81
CA PRO A 194 17.82 4.85 -7.09
C PRO A 194 18.93 5.83 -7.41
N ILE A 195 19.05 6.19 -8.68
CA ILE A 195 19.91 7.31 -9.07
C ILE A 195 19.45 8.60 -8.37
N LEU A 196 20.38 9.50 -8.10
CA LEU A 196 20.09 10.79 -7.48
C LEU A 196 20.15 11.90 -8.54
N TYR A 197 19.06 12.65 -8.62
CA TYR A 197 19.04 13.95 -9.28
C TYR A 197 18.71 15.03 -8.25
N LEU A 198 19.52 16.08 -8.24
CA LEU A 198 19.25 17.28 -7.46
C LEU A 198 18.53 18.28 -8.35
N GLN A 199 17.37 18.78 -7.95
CA GLN A 199 16.64 19.81 -8.69
C GLN A 199 17.47 21.11 -8.81
N THR A 200 18.42 21.30 -7.90
CA THR A 200 19.36 22.43 -7.84
C THR A 200 20.64 22.24 -8.65
N ASP A 201 20.76 21.13 -9.40
CA ASP A 201 21.89 20.92 -10.31
C ASP A 201 21.89 21.96 -11.44
N LYS A 202 23.06 22.55 -11.70
CA LYS A 202 23.27 23.61 -12.69
C LYS A 202 22.78 23.27 -14.11
N ARG A 203 22.68 21.98 -14.45
CA ARG A 203 22.21 21.53 -15.77
C ARG A 203 20.76 21.92 -16.05
N TRP A 204 19.93 22.05 -15.01
CA TRP A 204 18.50 22.32 -15.16
C TRP A 204 17.92 23.29 -14.14
N ALA A 205 18.61 23.61 -13.04
CA ALA A 205 18.06 24.43 -11.96
C ALA A 205 17.48 25.77 -12.42
N SER A 206 18.12 26.44 -13.38
CA SER A 206 17.68 27.72 -13.94
C SER A 206 16.63 27.60 -15.05
N LYS A 207 16.33 26.39 -15.51
CA LYS A 207 15.37 26.15 -16.59
C LYS A 207 13.93 26.35 -16.09
N PRO A 208 13.01 26.76 -16.99
CA PRO A 208 11.64 27.08 -16.61
C PRO A 208 10.87 25.84 -16.14
N TYR A 209 10.18 25.97 -15.02
CA TYR A 209 9.10 25.07 -14.63
C TYR A 209 7.92 25.94 -14.17
N ARG A 210 7.13 26.39 -15.14
CA ARG A 210 6.14 27.47 -14.98
C ARG A 210 5.00 27.36 -16.00
N VAL A 211 3.82 27.86 -15.64
CA VAL A 211 2.70 28.16 -16.56
C VAL A 211 2.50 29.67 -16.68
N LYS A 212 1.58 30.13 -17.54
CA LYS A 212 1.30 31.57 -17.73
C LYS A 212 0.94 32.24 -16.38
N GLY A 213 1.65 33.30 -16.04
CA GLY A 213 1.42 34.09 -14.82
C GLY A 213 2.38 33.80 -13.66
N GLU A 214 3.47 33.08 -13.88
CA GLU A 214 4.55 32.89 -12.89
C GLU A 214 5.94 32.84 -13.55
N ASN A 215 7.00 32.86 -12.73
CA ASN A 215 8.40 32.81 -13.20
C ASN A 215 9.25 31.71 -12.51
N SER A 216 8.62 30.64 -12.01
CA SER A 216 9.32 29.57 -11.30
C SER A 216 10.28 28.77 -12.18
N THR A 217 11.34 28.25 -11.55
CA THR A 217 12.35 27.39 -12.16
C THR A 217 12.26 25.95 -11.62
N ILE A 218 12.99 25.02 -12.26
CA ILE A 218 13.15 23.65 -11.73
C ILE A 218 13.83 23.67 -10.35
N GLY A 219 14.82 24.54 -10.15
CA GLY A 219 15.51 24.70 -8.87
C GLY A 219 14.57 25.07 -7.74
N ASP A 220 13.59 25.94 -7.99
CA ASP A 220 12.69 26.46 -6.96
C ASP A 220 11.49 25.55 -6.68
N SER A 221 10.99 24.83 -7.70
CA SER A 221 9.66 24.20 -7.66
C SER A 221 9.60 22.79 -8.25
N GLY A 222 10.73 22.24 -8.69
CA GLY A 222 10.83 20.97 -9.44
C GLY A 222 10.98 19.71 -8.59
N CYS A 223 10.79 19.75 -7.26
CA CYS A 223 11.02 18.59 -6.39
C CYS A 223 10.23 17.34 -6.80
N GLY A 224 8.95 17.50 -7.17
CA GLY A 224 8.08 16.40 -7.61
C GLY A 224 8.55 15.74 -8.92
N PRO A 225 8.69 16.49 -10.02
CA PRO A 225 9.19 15.94 -11.28
C PRO A 225 10.61 15.41 -11.17
N THR A 226 11.47 16.02 -10.37
CA THR A 226 12.82 15.49 -10.09
C THR A 226 12.74 14.13 -9.37
N ALA A 227 11.84 13.98 -8.40
CA ALA A 227 11.58 12.69 -7.75
C ALA A 227 11.08 11.61 -8.72
N ALA A 228 10.18 11.98 -9.64
CA ALA A 228 9.73 11.08 -10.70
C ALA A 228 10.89 10.70 -11.65
N ALA A 229 11.68 11.67 -12.10
CA ALA A 229 12.83 11.48 -12.99
C ALA A 229 13.87 10.49 -12.40
N MET A 230 14.14 10.57 -11.10
CA MET A 230 15.02 9.62 -10.40
C MET A 230 14.52 8.18 -10.53
N LEU A 231 13.24 7.95 -10.26
CA LEU A 231 12.66 6.61 -10.31
C LEU A 231 12.47 6.11 -11.75
N LEU A 232 12.00 6.96 -12.66
CA LEU A 232 11.83 6.62 -14.08
C LEU A 232 13.16 6.22 -14.71
N SER A 233 14.21 7.02 -14.51
CA SER A 233 15.54 6.68 -15.03
C SER A 233 16.07 5.38 -14.42
N THR A 234 15.87 5.17 -13.12
CA THR A 234 16.29 3.95 -12.42
C THR A 234 15.59 2.71 -12.99
N LEU A 235 14.26 2.77 -13.15
CA LEU A 235 13.44 1.62 -13.52
C LEU A 235 13.51 1.29 -15.01
N THR A 236 13.77 2.28 -15.86
CA THR A 236 13.85 2.09 -17.32
C THR A 236 15.27 1.95 -17.83
N GLY A 237 16.27 2.37 -17.05
CA GLY A 237 17.66 2.50 -17.50
C GLY A 237 17.89 3.64 -18.50
N LYS A 238 16.87 4.45 -18.81
CA LYS A 238 16.96 5.59 -19.72
C LYS A 238 17.37 6.86 -18.97
N ASN A 239 17.96 7.80 -19.70
CA ASN A 239 18.33 9.11 -19.15
C ASN A 239 17.12 10.07 -19.17
N ILE A 240 16.17 9.89 -18.24
CA ILE A 240 14.98 10.72 -18.10
C ILE A 240 15.28 11.80 -17.06
N THR A 241 15.54 13.03 -17.50
CA THR A 241 16.05 14.11 -16.65
C THR A 241 14.94 14.85 -15.91
N PRO A 242 15.27 15.67 -14.89
CA PRO A 242 14.31 16.57 -14.26
C PRO A 242 13.64 17.55 -15.22
N GLU A 243 14.32 17.95 -16.30
CA GLU A 243 13.76 18.79 -17.35
C GLU A 243 12.68 18.06 -18.14
N ASP A 244 12.91 16.81 -18.53
CA ASP A 244 11.94 15.99 -19.27
C ASP A 244 10.65 15.78 -18.45
N ALA A 245 10.80 15.43 -17.17
CA ALA A 245 9.68 15.26 -16.26
C ALA A 245 8.93 16.57 -15.98
N CYS A 246 9.66 17.69 -15.81
CA CYS A 246 9.05 19.01 -15.66
C CYS A 246 8.27 19.44 -16.90
N LYS A 247 8.84 19.20 -18.09
CA LYS A 247 8.19 19.48 -19.37
C LYS A 247 6.91 18.65 -19.50
N TRP A 248 6.96 17.35 -19.23
CA TRP A 248 5.78 16.49 -19.26
C TRP A 248 4.70 16.98 -18.29
N SER A 249 5.07 17.35 -17.06
CA SER A 249 4.15 17.94 -16.08
C SER A 249 3.46 19.20 -16.61
N VAL A 250 4.18 20.11 -17.26
CA VAL A 250 3.60 21.34 -17.84
C VAL A 250 2.66 21.00 -19.01
N ASP A 251 3.12 20.18 -19.94
CA ASP A 251 2.38 19.83 -21.16
C ASP A 251 1.04 19.13 -20.84
N HIS A 252 0.97 18.42 -19.71
CA HIS A 252 -0.23 17.70 -19.26
C HIS A 252 -0.99 18.41 -18.12
N GLY A 253 -0.65 19.68 -17.82
CA GLY A 253 -1.42 20.50 -16.87
C GLY A 253 -1.22 20.16 -15.39
N TYR A 254 -0.13 19.48 -15.03
CA TYR A 254 0.19 19.11 -13.65
C TYR A 254 1.05 20.14 -12.91
N LYS A 255 1.62 21.13 -13.60
CA LYS A 255 2.25 22.29 -12.96
C LYS A 255 1.20 23.14 -12.25
N ALA A 256 1.33 23.30 -10.93
CA ALA A 256 0.44 24.12 -10.13
C ALA A 256 0.91 25.58 -10.11
N LEU A 257 0.11 26.52 -10.63
CA LEU A 257 0.45 27.95 -10.67
C LEU A 257 0.85 28.48 -9.27
N GLY A 258 2.02 29.12 -9.19
CA GLY A 258 2.59 29.71 -7.97
C GLY A 258 3.08 28.68 -6.95
N ASN A 259 3.09 27.40 -7.29
CA ASN A 259 3.44 26.28 -6.43
C ASN A 259 4.31 25.27 -7.20
N GLY A 260 4.55 24.09 -6.63
CA GLY A 260 5.19 22.97 -7.31
C GLY A 260 4.23 22.22 -8.25
N THR A 261 3.98 20.97 -7.91
CA THR A 261 3.29 20.00 -8.80
C THR A 261 2.03 19.48 -8.13
N TYR A 262 0.94 19.31 -8.89
CA TYR A 262 -0.29 18.74 -8.35
C TYR A 262 -0.09 17.28 -7.92
N TYR A 263 -0.81 16.87 -6.88
CA TYR A 263 -0.76 15.50 -6.32
C TYR A 263 -1.15 14.42 -7.35
N ALA A 264 -2.04 14.76 -8.27
CA ALA A 264 -2.50 13.88 -9.35
C ALA A 264 -1.44 13.59 -10.42
N TYR A 265 -0.24 14.18 -10.34
CA TYR A 265 0.83 14.06 -11.33
C TYR A 265 1.46 12.67 -11.42
N PHE A 266 1.79 12.05 -10.27
CA PHE A 266 2.70 10.90 -10.26
C PHE A 266 2.12 9.70 -11.01
N ALA A 267 0.88 9.31 -10.71
CA ALA A 267 0.28 8.13 -11.31
C ALA A 267 0.26 8.22 -12.86
N PRO A 268 -0.22 9.31 -13.48
CA PRO A 268 -0.13 9.52 -14.93
C PRO A 268 1.29 9.54 -15.48
N GLN A 269 2.22 10.22 -14.81
CA GLN A 269 3.61 10.31 -15.26
C GLN A 269 4.29 8.93 -15.31
N PHE A 270 4.07 8.09 -14.30
CA PHE A 270 4.61 6.72 -14.27
C PHE A 270 3.88 5.81 -15.25
N ALA A 271 2.55 5.95 -15.38
CA ALA A 271 1.77 5.19 -16.36
C ALA A 271 2.22 5.42 -17.80
N ALA A 272 2.72 6.63 -18.12
CA ALA A 272 3.28 6.93 -19.44
C ALA A 272 4.46 6.02 -19.79
N TYR A 273 5.15 5.46 -18.80
CA TYR A 273 6.27 4.53 -18.98
C TYR A 273 5.89 3.08 -18.62
N GLY A 274 4.59 2.76 -18.54
CA GLY A 274 4.12 1.42 -18.15
C GLY A 274 4.33 1.07 -16.68
N ILE A 275 4.66 2.04 -15.82
CA ILE A 275 4.94 1.83 -14.40
C ILE A 275 3.68 2.14 -13.58
N LYS A 276 3.24 1.18 -12.77
CA LYS A 276 2.11 1.39 -11.85
C LYS A 276 2.53 2.31 -10.72
N CYS A 277 1.74 3.35 -10.49
CA CYS A 277 1.88 4.24 -9.35
C CYS A 277 0.50 4.66 -8.85
N TRP A 278 0.32 4.76 -7.53
CA TRP A 278 -0.91 5.26 -6.93
C TRP A 278 -0.62 6.01 -5.63
N GLN A 279 -1.54 6.90 -5.24
CA GLN A 279 -1.44 7.58 -3.96
C GLN A 279 -2.01 6.69 -2.85
N LEU A 280 -1.21 6.43 -1.82
CA LEU A 280 -1.56 5.53 -0.72
C LEU A 280 -2.59 6.14 0.23
N ASN A 281 -2.37 7.39 0.65
CA ASN A 281 -3.21 8.03 1.66
C ASN A 281 -3.75 9.39 1.20
N TRP A 282 -4.94 9.70 1.70
CA TRP A 282 -5.70 10.91 1.39
C TRP A 282 -6.06 11.72 2.62
N VAL A 283 -5.99 11.08 3.79
CA VAL A 283 -5.96 11.76 5.09
C VAL A 283 -4.55 12.27 5.30
N ASN A 284 -4.44 13.56 5.65
CA ASN A 284 -3.16 14.18 5.97
C ASN A 284 -2.52 13.48 7.18
N ALA A 285 -1.30 12.96 6.99
CA ALA A 285 -0.53 12.29 8.03
C ALA A 285 0.35 13.24 8.86
N TYR A 286 0.50 14.50 8.43
CA TYR A 286 1.35 15.49 9.10
C TYR A 286 0.85 15.79 10.52
N HIS A 287 1.72 15.60 11.51
CA HIS A 287 1.41 15.70 12.95
C HIS A 287 0.18 14.89 13.38
N ASN A 288 -0.12 13.80 12.67
CA ASN A 288 -1.25 12.94 12.97
C ASN A 288 -0.77 11.61 13.56
N PRO A 289 -0.79 11.43 14.89
CA PRO A 289 -0.31 10.20 15.53
C PRO A 289 -1.15 8.97 15.19
N LYS A 290 -2.38 9.15 14.65
CA LYS A 290 -3.26 8.06 14.22
C LYS A 290 -3.01 7.63 12.78
N ALA A 291 -2.14 8.32 12.03
CA ALA A 291 -1.88 7.98 10.64
C ALA A 291 -1.02 6.72 10.53
N THR A 292 -1.56 5.71 9.83
CA THR A 292 -0.87 4.44 9.54
C THR A 292 -0.11 4.47 8.21
N SER A 293 -0.27 5.53 7.41
CA SER A 293 0.25 5.62 6.04
C SER A 293 1.76 5.40 5.88
N PHE A 294 2.56 5.83 6.86
CA PHE A 294 4.00 5.56 6.84
C PHE A 294 4.32 4.09 7.12
N ASP A 295 3.60 3.47 8.06
CA ASP A 295 3.78 2.05 8.38
C ASP A 295 3.38 1.17 7.19
N GLU A 296 2.29 1.52 6.50
CA GLU A 296 1.90 0.90 5.22
C GLU A 296 2.94 1.12 4.12
N THR A 297 3.53 2.33 4.04
CA THR A 297 4.62 2.61 3.10
C THR A 297 5.82 1.70 3.36
N VAL A 298 6.17 1.45 4.63
CA VAL A 298 7.26 0.53 4.98
C VAL A 298 6.96 -0.89 4.48
N LYS A 299 5.72 -1.38 4.61
CA LYS A 299 5.33 -2.69 4.06
C LYS A 299 5.55 -2.76 2.55
N TYR A 300 5.17 -1.72 1.80
CA TYR A 300 5.44 -1.64 0.37
C TYR A 300 6.94 -1.61 0.06
N LEU A 301 7.74 -0.84 0.80
CA LEU A 301 9.20 -0.83 0.61
C LEU A 301 9.80 -2.23 0.77
N LYS A 302 9.34 -3.02 1.76
CA LYS A 302 9.79 -4.41 1.97
C LYS A 302 9.40 -5.38 0.86
N GLN A 303 8.36 -5.06 0.08
CA GLN A 303 7.90 -5.89 -1.03
C GLN A 303 8.59 -5.57 -2.36
N GLY A 304 9.54 -4.62 -2.39
CA GLY A 304 10.25 -4.22 -3.60
C GLY A 304 9.73 -2.95 -4.26
N TYR A 305 8.80 -2.22 -3.63
CA TYR A 305 8.31 -0.94 -4.16
C TYR A 305 9.22 0.22 -3.74
N TYR A 306 9.13 1.33 -4.47
CA TYR A 306 9.58 2.63 -3.99
C TYR A 306 8.39 3.48 -3.55
N ALA A 307 8.66 4.55 -2.81
CA ALA A 307 7.66 5.54 -2.48
C ALA A 307 8.15 6.96 -2.74
N ILE A 308 7.22 7.86 -3.03
CA ILE A 308 7.44 9.30 -3.00
C ILE A 308 6.62 9.86 -1.85
N ALA A 309 7.21 10.70 -1.01
CA ALA A 309 6.53 11.33 0.10
C ALA A 309 6.45 12.84 -0.09
N LEU A 310 5.30 13.45 0.27
CA LEU A 310 5.19 14.88 0.48
C LEU A 310 5.53 15.21 1.93
N MET A 311 6.66 15.88 2.12
CA MET A 311 7.06 16.47 3.40
C MET A 311 6.39 17.83 3.58
N LYS A 312 6.03 18.12 4.83
CA LYS A 312 5.59 19.45 5.27
C LYS A 312 6.69 20.10 6.11
N LYS A 313 6.38 21.26 6.69
CA LYS A 313 7.34 22.06 7.46
C LYS A 313 8.00 21.22 8.56
N GLY A 314 9.33 21.23 8.60
CA GLY A 314 10.14 20.48 9.54
C GLY A 314 11.59 20.30 9.06
N THR A 315 12.16 19.15 9.37
CA THR A 315 13.54 18.73 9.06
C THR A 315 13.88 18.78 7.56
N TRP A 316 12.94 18.39 6.69
CA TRP A 316 13.19 18.33 5.23
C TRP A 316 12.91 19.64 4.49
N THR A 317 12.08 20.52 5.03
CA THR A 317 11.65 21.73 4.30
C THR A 317 10.96 22.75 5.21
N GLY A 318 10.97 24.04 4.82
CA GLY A 318 10.12 25.06 5.43
C GLY A 318 8.66 25.04 4.94
N GLY A 319 8.38 24.32 3.83
CA GLY A 319 7.11 24.31 3.11
C GLY A 319 6.67 22.91 2.68
N GLY A 320 6.19 22.76 1.44
CA GLY A 320 5.94 21.45 0.83
C GLY A 320 7.17 20.96 0.05
N HIS A 321 7.54 19.69 0.18
CA HIS A 321 8.70 19.13 -0.53
C HIS A 321 8.52 17.64 -0.84
N PHE A 322 8.79 17.22 -2.08
CA PHE A 322 8.72 15.81 -2.45
C PHE A 322 10.09 15.13 -2.31
N VAL A 323 10.10 13.93 -1.74
CA VAL A 323 11.32 13.11 -1.58
C VAL A 323 11.05 11.65 -1.97
N VAL A 324 12.08 10.95 -2.45
CA VAL A 324 12.00 9.51 -2.79
C VAL A 324 12.45 8.68 -1.61
N LEU A 325 11.62 7.74 -1.18
CA LEU A 325 11.96 6.72 -0.20
C LEU A 325 12.29 5.44 -0.94
N TRP A 326 13.48 4.91 -0.67
CA TRP A 326 13.89 3.65 -1.27
C TRP A 326 14.02 2.51 -0.26
N TRP A 327 14.18 2.80 1.03
CA TRP A 327 14.20 1.78 2.07
C TRP A 327 13.85 2.33 3.46
N ALA A 328 13.47 1.44 4.37
CA ALA A 328 13.28 1.77 5.79
C ALA A 328 13.72 0.61 6.70
N ASP A 329 14.68 0.89 7.59
CA ASP A 329 15.27 -0.06 8.55
C ASP A 329 15.93 0.65 9.75
N GLY A 330 15.13 0.97 10.78
CA GLY A 330 15.59 1.83 11.89
C GLY A 330 15.83 3.29 11.50
N LYS A 331 16.07 3.56 10.20
CA LYS A 331 16.10 4.87 9.55
C LYS A 331 15.30 4.83 8.25
N VAL A 332 14.87 5.99 7.76
CA VAL A 332 14.30 6.15 6.41
C VAL A 332 15.43 6.51 5.45
N ARG A 333 15.60 5.70 4.41
CA ARG A 333 16.59 5.96 3.36
C ARG A 333 15.94 6.71 2.21
N ILE A 334 16.48 7.89 1.93
CA ILE A 334 15.84 8.90 1.09
C ILE A 334 16.81 9.38 0.01
N ASN A 335 16.30 9.54 -1.21
CA ASN A 335 16.89 10.43 -2.21
C ASN A 335 16.09 11.74 -2.19
N ASP A 336 16.74 12.80 -1.71
CA ASP A 336 16.13 14.10 -1.55
C ASP A 336 16.57 15.03 -2.70
N PRO A 337 15.64 15.51 -3.54
CA PRO A 337 16.01 16.30 -4.71
C PRO A 337 16.59 17.68 -4.36
N ALA A 338 16.53 18.14 -3.11
CA ALA A 338 17.08 19.42 -2.70
C ALA A 338 18.32 19.32 -1.79
N SER A 339 18.78 18.11 -1.44
CA SER A 339 19.89 17.96 -0.46
C SER A 339 20.50 16.57 -0.43
N THR A 340 21.79 16.51 -0.14
CA THR A 340 22.53 15.28 0.19
C THR A 340 22.90 15.16 1.68
N ARG A 341 22.53 16.12 2.52
CA ARG A 341 22.82 16.13 3.96
C ARG A 341 22.35 14.84 4.63
N ASP A 342 23.20 14.24 5.47
CA ASP A 342 22.96 12.94 6.10
C ASP A 342 21.60 12.86 6.81
N ASN A 343 21.26 13.87 7.61
CA ASN A 343 20.00 13.91 8.35
C ASN A 343 18.74 13.96 7.46
N ARG A 344 18.88 14.29 6.16
CA ARG A 344 17.79 14.27 5.17
C ARG A 344 17.77 13.00 4.32
N VAL A 345 18.91 12.33 4.13
CA VAL A 345 19.00 11.08 3.36
C VAL A 345 18.93 9.81 4.22
N ASN A 346 19.18 9.94 5.53
CA ASN A 346 19.14 8.90 6.55
C ASN A 346 18.28 9.36 7.74
N GLY A 347 16.98 9.57 7.47
CA GLY A 347 16.04 10.19 8.41
C GLY A 347 15.69 9.33 9.62
N ASN A 348 15.45 9.97 10.76
CA ASN A 348 14.82 9.32 11.91
C ASN A 348 13.37 8.92 11.56
N LEU A 349 12.96 7.69 11.90
CA LEU A 349 11.63 7.16 11.58
C LEU A 349 10.49 7.99 12.19
N ALA A 350 10.60 8.36 13.47
CA ALA A 350 9.56 9.10 14.17
C ALA A 350 9.42 10.53 13.63
N THR A 351 10.55 11.22 13.42
CA THR A 351 10.56 12.55 12.79
C THR A 351 9.97 12.50 11.39
N PHE A 352 10.38 11.53 10.58
CA PHE A 352 9.88 11.37 9.22
C PHE A 352 8.36 11.09 9.22
N LYS A 353 7.90 10.14 10.04
CA LYS A 353 6.47 9.81 10.20
C LYS A 353 5.64 11.03 10.62
N ASN A 354 6.18 11.87 11.49
CA ASN A 354 5.53 13.06 12.00
C ASN A 354 5.44 14.19 10.95
N GLU A 355 6.42 14.28 10.04
CA GLU A 355 6.54 15.38 9.07
C GLU A 355 6.00 15.05 7.67
N ALA A 356 5.79 13.77 7.35
CA ALA A 356 5.23 13.34 6.08
C ALA A 356 3.69 13.48 6.06
N ALA A 357 3.15 14.03 4.98
CA ALA A 357 1.71 14.23 4.81
C ALA A 357 1.06 13.16 3.92
N TYR A 358 1.68 12.84 2.79
CA TYR A 358 1.13 11.97 1.75
C TYR A 358 2.20 11.10 1.10
N PHE A 359 1.80 9.93 0.62
CA PHE A 359 2.67 8.94 0.01
C PHE A 359 2.09 8.47 -1.33
N TRP A 360 2.98 8.27 -2.30
CA TRP A 360 2.72 7.58 -3.56
C TRP A 360 3.59 6.35 -3.64
N ILE A 361 3.00 5.20 -3.96
CA ILE A 361 3.70 3.95 -4.13
C ILE A 361 4.02 3.78 -5.62
N VAL A 362 5.23 3.35 -5.93
CA VAL A 362 5.72 3.12 -7.30
C VAL A 362 6.15 1.66 -7.40
N ASP A 363 5.56 0.92 -8.35
CA ASP A 363 5.88 -0.49 -8.57
C ASP A 363 7.29 -0.63 -9.15
N ALA A 364 8.21 -1.03 -8.29
CA ALA A 364 9.61 -1.25 -8.59
C ALA A 364 10.00 -2.73 -8.38
N ARG A 365 9.03 -3.62 -8.19
CA ARG A 365 9.28 -5.00 -7.76
C ARG A 365 10.09 -5.79 -8.76
N GLU A 366 9.79 -5.68 -10.05
CA GLU A 366 10.58 -6.36 -11.09
C GLU A 366 12.04 -5.92 -11.04
N TYR A 367 12.29 -4.62 -10.94
CA TYR A 367 13.64 -4.06 -10.85
C TYR A 367 14.37 -4.45 -9.56
N ASN A 368 13.73 -4.34 -8.41
CA ASN A 368 14.36 -4.63 -7.12
C ASN A 368 14.57 -6.14 -6.91
N ASN A 369 13.63 -6.98 -7.35
CA ASN A 369 13.68 -8.42 -7.10
C ASN A 369 14.46 -9.18 -8.18
N SER A 370 14.46 -8.71 -9.43
CA SER A 370 15.11 -9.40 -10.56
C SER A 370 16.14 -8.56 -11.32
N GLY A 371 16.16 -7.24 -11.12
CA GLY A 371 17.00 -6.33 -11.91
C GLY A 371 16.48 -6.00 -13.30
N LYS A 372 15.33 -6.57 -13.69
CA LYS A 372 14.71 -6.30 -14.98
C LYS A 372 14.29 -4.83 -15.08
N LEU A 373 14.67 -4.22 -16.20
CA LEU A 373 14.27 -2.86 -16.55
C LEU A 373 12.92 -2.88 -17.27
N VAL A 374 12.16 -1.81 -17.07
CA VAL A 374 10.97 -1.50 -17.87
C VAL A 374 11.44 -0.98 -19.23
N ASP A 375 10.73 -1.30 -20.31
CA ASP A 375 11.13 -0.87 -21.67
C ASP A 375 11.28 0.66 -21.82
N GLY A 376 10.57 1.41 -20.95
CA GLY A 376 10.56 2.86 -20.87
C GLY A 376 10.06 3.57 -22.13
N SER A 377 9.34 2.87 -23.01
CA SER A 377 8.62 3.43 -24.14
C SER A 377 7.43 4.23 -23.63
N MET A 378 7.25 5.43 -24.17
CA MET A 378 6.13 6.27 -23.78
C MET A 378 4.86 5.83 -24.51
N ALA A 379 3.83 5.50 -23.74
CA ALA A 379 2.50 5.23 -24.27
C ALA A 379 1.59 6.45 -24.10
N GLU A 380 0.61 6.61 -24.99
CA GLU A 380 -0.50 7.52 -24.74
C GLU A 380 -1.29 7.00 -23.54
N VAL A 381 -1.43 7.84 -22.51
CA VAL A 381 -2.10 7.47 -21.27
C VAL A 381 -3.48 8.07 -21.26
N LYS A 382 -4.49 7.22 -21.41
CA LYS A 382 -5.86 7.65 -21.17
C LYS A 382 -6.07 7.83 -19.68
N PRO A 383 -6.64 8.96 -19.23
CA PRO A 383 -6.87 9.20 -17.82
C PRO A 383 -7.57 8.05 -17.12
N GLU A 384 -8.45 7.30 -17.81
CA GLU A 384 -9.28 6.19 -17.31
C GLU A 384 -8.52 4.89 -17.04
N ASP A 385 -7.31 4.75 -17.58
CA ASP A 385 -6.48 3.56 -17.42
C ASP A 385 -5.40 3.70 -16.32
N VAL A 386 -5.25 4.89 -15.74
CA VAL A 386 -4.27 5.21 -14.69
C VAL A 386 -4.73 4.77 -13.29
N PRO A 387 -4.10 3.78 -12.64
CA PRO A 387 -4.47 3.42 -11.28
C PRO A 387 -4.34 4.62 -10.32
N GLN A 388 -5.43 4.99 -9.64
CA GLN A 388 -5.41 6.08 -8.67
C GLN A 388 -5.31 5.58 -7.23
N ALA A 389 -5.79 4.38 -6.94
CA ALA A 389 -5.74 3.75 -5.63
C ALA A 389 -5.05 2.39 -5.67
N ALA A 390 -4.76 1.87 -4.48
CA ALA A 390 -4.18 0.54 -4.32
C ALA A 390 -5.10 -0.52 -4.96
N PRO A 391 -4.54 -1.55 -5.63
CA PRO A 391 -5.32 -2.65 -6.18
C PRO A 391 -6.23 -3.27 -5.12
N GLY A 392 -7.49 -3.53 -5.48
CA GLY A 392 -8.46 -4.21 -4.60
C GLY A 392 -9.12 -3.33 -3.52
N VAL A 393 -8.77 -2.04 -3.41
CA VAL A 393 -9.35 -1.14 -2.40
C VAL A 393 -10.17 -0.04 -3.07
N THR A 394 -11.47 0.05 -2.72
CA THR A 394 -12.27 1.21 -3.10
C THR A 394 -12.03 2.35 -2.11
N ALA A 395 -11.19 3.32 -2.45
CA ALA A 395 -10.92 4.47 -1.58
C ALA A 395 -12.00 5.56 -1.76
N GLU A 396 -12.31 6.30 -0.71
CA GLU A 396 -13.13 7.53 -0.80
C GLU A 396 -12.25 8.76 -0.62
N ARG A 397 -12.44 9.76 -1.49
CA ARG A 397 -11.75 11.04 -1.46
C ARG A 397 -12.76 12.16 -1.45
N LYS A 398 -12.86 12.85 -0.32
CA LYS A 398 -13.78 13.97 -0.16
C LYS A 398 -13.00 15.27 -0.02
N ALA A 399 -13.45 16.29 -0.74
CA ALA A 399 -12.98 17.66 -0.60
C ALA A 399 -13.17 18.14 0.84
N THR A 400 -12.16 18.79 1.40
CA THR A 400 -12.24 19.40 2.73
C THR A 400 -13.07 20.68 2.71
N GLY A 401 -13.24 21.31 1.54
CA GLY A 401 -14.15 22.43 1.36
C GLY A 401 -15.61 22.01 1.45
N ALA A 402 -16.40 22.78 2.20
CA ALA A 402 -17.85 22.68 2.19
C ALA A 402 -18.44 23.54 1.06
N ALA A 403 -19.50 23.04 0.43
CA ALA A 403 -20.29 23.83 -0.50
C ALA A 403 -21.03 24.91 0.28
N LYS A 404 -21.08 26.14 -0.24
CA LYS A 404 -21.66 27.29 0.46
C LYS A 404 -23.11 27.57 0.09
N SER A 405 -23.63 26.91 -0.94
CA SER A 405 -24.95 27.19 -1.50
C SER A 405 -25.62 25.90 -2.00
N PHE A 406 -26.95 25.95 -2.11
CA PHE A 406 -27.78 24.85 -2.60
C PHE A 406 -28.84 25.39 -3.58
N ASP A 407 -28.98 24.70 -4.71
CA ASP A 407 -30.02 24.93 -5.71
C ASP A 407 -30.48 23.58 -6.26
N LYS A 408 -31.72 23.19 -5.95
CA LYS A 408 -32.32 21.92 -6.37
C LYS A 408 -32.36 21.76 -7.90
N LYS A 409 -32.41 22.87 -8.67
CA LYS A 409 -32.39 22.82 -10.13
C LYS A 409 -31.05 22.34 -10.68
N LEU A 410 -29.97 22.49 -9.91
CA LEU A 410 -28.63 21.98 -10.23
C LEU A 410 -28.41 20.52 -9.84
N ALA A 411 -29.38 19.87 -9.18
CA ALA A 411 -29.28 18.44 -8.89
C ALA A 411 -29.48 17.64 -10.18
N GLY A 412 -28.62 16.64 -10.42
CA GLY A 412 -28.70 15.78 -11.61
C GLY A 412 -27.38 15.13 -11.97
N THR A 413 -27.40 14.41 -13.09
CA THR A 413 -26.19 13.85 -13.70
C THR A 413 -25.65 14.87 -14.71
N TYR A 414 -24.33 14.99 -14.78
CA TYR A 414 -23.62 15.87 -15.70
C TYR A 414 -22.56 15.07 -16.45
N ALA A 415 -22.25 15.47 -17.67
CA ALA A 415 -21.09 14.99 -18.43
C ALA A 415 -20.01 16.08 -18.48
N VAL A 416 -18.75 15.67 -18.33
CA VAL A 416 -17.58 16.54 -18.53
C VAL A 416 -17.46 16.95 -20.00
N THR A 417 -17.25 18.24 -20.28
CA THR A 417 -17.12 18.76 -21.65
C THR A 417 -15.72 19.28 -21.99
N ALA A 418 -14.81 19.37 -21.01
CA ALA A 418 -13.45 19.84 -21.25
C ALA A 418 -12.61 18.75 -21.97
N GLY A 419 -12.09 19.08 -23.15
CA GLY A 419 -11.27 18.17 -23.95
C GLY A 419 -9.97 17.74 -23.25
N SER A 420 -9.35 18.64 -22.48
CA SER A 420 -8.18 18.34 -21.64
C SER A 420 -8.52 17.62 -20.33
N GLY A 421 -9.78 17.24 -20.13
CA GLY A 421 -10.31 16.75 -18.86
C GLY A 421 -10.64 17.87 -17.86
N LEU A 422 -11.38 17.50 -16.81
CA LEU A 422 -11.89 18.41 -15.79
C LEU A 422 -11.46 17.99 -14.40
N HIS A 423 -10.84 18.93 -13.68
CA HIS A 423 -10.39 18.70 -12.32
C HIS A 423 -11.58 18.59 -11.33
N ILE A 424 -11.54 17.58 -10.46
CA ILE A 424 -12.20 17.63 -9.15
C ILE A 424 -11.24 18.28 -8.17
N ARG A 425 -11.68 19.31 -7.47
CA ARG A 425 -10.84 20.12 -6.59
C ARG A 425 -11.28 20.04 -5.13
N ASN A 426 -10.30 20.21 -4.24
CA ASN A 426 -10.47 20.11 -2.79
C ASN A 426 -11.28 21.29 -2.19
N VAL A 427 -11.27 22.44 -2.86
CA VAL A 427 -12.08 23.63 -2.56
C VAL A 427 -12.46 24.30 -3.88
N ALA A 428 -13.55 25.05 -3.91
CA ALA A 428 -14.01 25.75 -5.11
C ALA A 428 -13.00 26.80 -5.60
N GLY A 429 -12.73 26.84 -6.91
CA GLY A 429 -11.84 27.82 -7.54
C GLY A 429 -10.76 27.18 -8.42
N SER A 430 -10.26 27.91 -9.43
CA SER A 430 -9.31 27.38 -10.42
C SER A 430 -7.89 27.21 -9.89
N LYS A 431 -7.53 27.94 -8.83
CA LYS A 431 -6.19 27.93 -8.23
C LYS A 431 -6.03 26.90 -7.11
N THR A 432 -7.02 26.03 -6.92
CA THR A 432 -7.09 25.16 -5.75
C THR A 432 -6.61 23.74 -6.07
N GLY A 433 -6.24 22.98 -5.04
CA GLY A 433 -5.65 21.65 -5.20
C GLY A 433 -6.54 20.70 -6.01
N SER A 434 -6.00 20.18 -7.12
CA SER A 434 -6.61 19.12 -7.92
C SER A 434 -6.49 17.77 -7.20
N MET A 435 -7.62 17.08 -7.04
CA MET A 435 -7.69 15.73 -6.46
C MET A 435 -7.61 14.64 -7.54
N VAL A 436 -8.23 14.89 -8.70
CA VAL A 436 -8.19 14.03 -9.90
C VAL A 436 -8.62 14.86 -11.11
N VAL A 437 -8.23 14.42 -12.31
CA VAL A 437 -8.71 14.96 -13.59
C VAL A 437 -9.61 13.91 -14.23
N LEU A 438 -10.87 14.27 -14.50
CA LEU A 438 -11.83 13.42 -15.16
C LEU A 438 -11.76 13.61 -16.68
N PRO A 439 -11.72 12.54 -17.49
CA PRO A 439 -11.71 12.66 -18.94
C PRO A 439 -13.02 13.24 -19.46
N CYS A 440 -12.97 13.82 -20.67
CA CYS A 440 -14.16 14.30 -21.38
C CYS A 440 -15.20 13.18 -21.50
N GLY A 441 -16.48 13.52 -21.32
CA GLY A 441 -17.59 12.55 -21.34
C GLY A 441 -17.85 11.84 -20.01
N THR A 442 -16.96 11.94 -19.02
CA THR A 442 -17.17 11.33 -17.69
C THR A 442 -18.49 11.79 -17.08
N LYS A 443 -19.32 10.84 -16.63
CA LYS A 443 -20.57 11.14 -15.92
C LYS A 443 -20.30 11.38 -14.44
N VAL A 444 -20.82 12.48 -13.92
CA VAL A 444 -20.71 12.89 -12.52
C VAL A 444 -22.09 13.23 -11.95
N ARG A 445 -22.27 13.10 -10.65
CA ARG A 445 -23.53 13.43 -9.96
C ARG A 445 -23.37 14.71 -9.16
N ASN A 446 -24.26 15.68 -9.34
CA ASN A 446 -24.42 16.79 -8.41
C ASN A 446 -25.75 16.63 -7.66
N TYR A 447 -25.76 16.90 -6.36
CA TYR A 447 -26.96 16.87 -5.53
C TYR A 447 -27.59 18.25 -5.33
N GLY A 448 -27.12 19.27 -6.06
CA GLY A 448 -27.62 20.65 -6.00
C GLY A 448 -26.71 21.61 -5.23
N TYR A 449 -25.63 21.10 -4.63
CA TYR A 449 -24.69 21.90 -3.85
C TYR A 449 -23.64 22.56 -4.75
N TYR A 450 -23.30 23.81 -4.46
CA TYR A 450 -22.27 24.55 -5.19
C TYR A 450 -21.64 25.66 -4.33
N THR A 451 -20.57 26.24 -4.86
CA THR A 451 -19.98 27.50 -4.36
C THR A 451 -19.67 28.40 -5.54
N GLU A 452 -20.04 29.67 -5.46
CA GLU A 452 -19.70 30.63 -6.52
C GLU A 452 -18.31 31.24 -6.28
N VAL A 453 -17.48 31.26 -7.32
CA VAL A 453 -16.15 31.89 -7.31
C VAL A 453 -15.96 32.62 -8.63
N ASN A 454 -15.76 33.94 -8.57
CA ASN A 454 -15.57 34.81 -9.74
C ASN A 454 -16.69 34.63 -10.80
N GLY A 455 -17.96 34.60 -10.37
CA GLY A 455 -19.12 34.46 -11.26
C GLY A 455 -19.33 33.06 -11.84
N VAL A 456 -18.52 32.07 -11.47
CA VAL A 456 -18.67 30.67 -11.92
C VAL A 456 -19.19 29.82 -10.76
N LYS A 457 -20.27 29.07 -11.01
CA LYS A 457 -20.77 28.06 -10.08
C LYS A 457 -19.87 26.82 -10.10
N TRP A 458 -19.18 26.56 -9.01
CA TRP A 458 -18.41 25.33 -8.81
C TRP A 458 -19.31 24.29 -8.17
N LEU A 459 -19.70 23.27 -8.94
CA LEU A 459 -20.63 22.23 -8.51
C LEU A 459 -19.91 21.25 -7.58
N TYR A 460 -20.58 20.86 -6.50
CA TYR A 460 -20.10 19.83 -5.58
C TYR A 460 -20.56 18.45 -6.06
N ILE A 461 -19.67 17.82 -6.83
CA ILE A 461 -19.95 16.60 -7.57
C ILE A 461 -19.42 15.36 -6.87
N GLN A 462 -20.04 14.23 -7.14
CA GLN A 462 -19.61 12.90 -6.74
C GLN A 462 -19.48 12.00 -7.96
N VAL A 463 -18.42 11.19 -7.99
CA VAL A 463 -18.16 10.20 -9.04
C VAL A 463 -17.27 9.09 -8.50
N THR A 464 -17.56 7.83 -8.86
CA THR A 464 -16.59 6.75 -8.69
C THR A 464 -15.77 6.63 -9.95
N TYR A 465 -14.47 6.80 -9.84
CA TYR A 465 -13.54 6.81 -10.94
C TYR A 465 -12.28 6.05 -10.55
N GLN A 466 -11.93 5.01 -11.33
CA GLN A 466 -10.73 4.18 -11.12
C GLN A 466 -10.62 3.58 -9.72
N GLY A 467 -11.74 2.99 -9.25
CA GLY A 467 -11.81 2.40 -7.91
C GLY A 467 -11.80 3.43 -6.79
N VAL A 468 -12.00 4.72 -7.08
CA VAL A 468 -12.04 5.77 -6.05
C VAL A 468 -13.33 6.55 -6.14
N LYS A 469 -14.06 6.64 -5.03
CA LYS A 469 -15.21 7.54 -4.91
C LYS A 469 -14.71 8.94 -4.58
N TYR A 470 -14.79 9.86 -5.54
CA TYR A 470 -14.49 11.27 -5.35
C TYR A 470 -15.75 12.04 -5.00
N THR A 471 -15.63 12.99 -4.07
CA THR A 471 -16.62 14.03 -3.82
C THR A 471 -15.90 15.37 -3.70
N GLY A 472 -16.16 16.34 -4.58
CA GLY A 472 -15.45 17.61 -4.58
C GLY A 472 -15.98 18.63 -5.58
N PHE A 473 -15.21 19.68 -5.85
CA PHE A 473 -15.67 20.80 -6.68
C PHE A 473 -15.16 20.72 -8.11
N SER A 474 -16.03 20.89 -9.08
CA SER A 474 -15.65 21.11 -10.47
C SER A 474 -16.35 22.35 -11.02
N SER A 475 -15.68 23.05 -11.93
CA SER A 475 -16.24 24.23 -12.57
C SER A 475 -17.48 23.85 -13.38
N GLY A 476 -18.63 24.44 -13.06
CA GLY A 476 -19.88 24.22 -13.79
C GLY A 476 -19.81 24.69 -15.24
N ALA A 477 -18.85 25.54 -15.61
CA ALA A 477 -18.62 25.95 -17.00
C ALA A 477 -18.25 24.79 -17.94
N TYR A 478 -17.76 23.67 -17.38
CA TYR A 478 -17.32 22.49 -18.14
C TYR A 478 -18.16 21.23 -17.82
N LEU A 479 -19.37 21.44 -17.30
CA LEU A 479 -20.32 20.37 -16.97
C LEU A 479 -21.65 20.63 -17.67
N LYS A 480 -22.08 19.68 -18.52
CA LYS A 480 -23.38 19.72 -19.18
C LYS A 480 -24.32 18.72 -18.54
N LYS A 481 -25.50 19.18 -18.08
CA LYS A 481 -26.52 18.31 -17.50
C LYS A 481 -27.03 17.32 -18.56
N VAL A 482 -27.17 16.05 -18.20
CA VAL A 482 -27.61 14.94 -19.07
C VAL A 482 -28.88 14.28 -18.56
#